data_AF-A0A6C0KRW6-F1
#
_entry.id   AF-A0A6C0KRW6-F1
#
_cell.length_a   1.000
_cell.length_b   1.000
_cell.length_c   1.000
_cell.angle_alpha   90.00
_cell.angle_beta   90.00
_cell.angle_gamma   90.00
#
_symmetry.space_group_name_H-M   'P 1'
#
loop_
_entity.id
_entity.type
_entity.pdbx_description
1 polymer ?
#
loop_
_entity_poly.entity_id
_entity_poly.type
_entity_poly.pdbx_seq_one_letter_code
_entity_poly.pdbx_strand_id
1 'polypeptide(L)'
;MKKQLPSVQRQSMEEATAEAEARPLDYEPASRAKYIRAMLRDIASWMAKGDSDEIIRERAKDFIEQYPELFKKIIARQDLSPIQQMLSMLDKMAQGSISQHQASIAVGKKLVDQYVTPSLNGNAAHKSEP
;
A
#
# COMPACT_ATOMS: atom_id res chain seq x y z
N MET A 1 10.05 -35.34 39.39
CA MET A 1 10.33 -34.98 37.98
C MET A 1 9.86 -33.54 37.74
N LYS A 2 10.77 -32.58 37.58
CA LYS A 2 10.42 -31.19 37.28
C LYS A 2 10.18 -31.07 35.77
N LYS A 3 8.95 -30.74 35.35
CA LYS A 3 8.63 -30.44 33.96
C LYS A 3 9.33 -29.13 33.58
N GLN A 4 10.41 -29.21 32.80
CA GLN A 4 10.98 -28.06 32.12
C GLN A 4 9.98 -27.59 31.07
N LEU A 5 9.49 -26.37 31.22
CA LEU A 5 8.77 -25.66 30.16
C LEU A 5 9.75 -25.47 28.99
N PRO A 6 9.31 -25.64 27.73
CA PRO A 6 10.16 -25.39 26.57
C PRO A 6 10.66 -23.95 26.63
N SER A 7 11.98 -23.77 26.49
CA SER A 7 12.58 -22.44 26.37
C SER A 7 11.95 -21.77 25.15
N VAL A 8 11.18 -20.70 25.38
CA VAL A 8 10.79 -19.78 24.30
C VAL A 8 12.10 -19.32 23.69
N GLN A 9 12.43 -19.81 22.49
CA GLN A 9 13.50 -19.25 21.69
C GLN A 9 13.14 -17.78 21.52
N ARG A 10 13.84 -16.93 22.27
CA ARG A 10 13.83 -15.49 22.06
C ARG A 10 14.52 -15.27 20.72
N GLN A 11 13.79 -15.43 19.61
CA GLN A 11 14.18 -14.74 18.40
C GLN A 11 14.32 -13.27 18.80
N SER A 12 15.52 -12.73 18.62
CA SER A 12 15.71 -11.31 18.89
C SER A 12 14.82 -10.52 17.93
N MET A 13 14.41 -9.30 18.30
CA MET A 13 13.64 -8.45 17.38
C MET A 13 14.40 -8.27 16.05
N GLU A 14 15.73 -8.25 16.09
CA GLU A 14 16.61 -8.13 14.93
C GLU A 14 16.53 -9.35 14.01
N GLU A 15 16.52 -10.58 14.56
CA GLU A 15 16.37 -11.82 13.79
C GLU A 15 14.99 -11.91 13.14
N ALA A 16 13.93 -11.53 13.86
CA ALA A 16 12.57 -11.52 13.33
C ALA A 16 12.39 -10.48 12.21
N THR A 17 13.03 -9.31 12.33
CA THR A 17 13.04 -8.29 11.27
C THR A 17 13.84 -8.78 10.05
N ALA A 18 15.02 -9.36 10.24
CA ALA A 18 15.84 -9.88 9.15
C ALA A 18 15.12 -10.99 8.37
N GLU A 19 14.42 -11.89 9.05
CA GLU A 19 13.62 -12.94 8.42
C GLU A 19 12.45 -12.35 7.60
N ALA A 20 11.80 -11.30 8.10
CA ALA A 20 10.71 -10.61 7.39
C ALA A 20 11.22 -9.83 6.16
N GLU A 21 12.42 -9.25 6.23
CA GLU A 21 13.05 -8.54 5.10
C GLU A 21 13.54 -9.48 4.00
N ALA A 22 13.93 -10.72 4.35
CA ALA A 22 14.43 -11.71 3.41
C ALA A 22 13.34 -12.47 2.64
N ARG A 23 12.04 -12.26 2.96
CA ARG A 23 10.96 -12.94 2.24
C ARG A 23 10.92 -12.48 0.78
N PRO A 24 10.95 -13.43 -0.19
CA PRO A 24 10.80 -13.08 -1.58
C PRO A 24 9.39 -12.54 -1.83
N LEU A 25 9.30 -11.60 -2.77
CA LEU A 25 8.02 -11.09 -3.22
C LEU A 25 7.40 -12.08 -4.21
N ASP A 26 6.08 -12.28 -4.09
CA ASP A 26 5.31 -13.03 -5.09
C ASP A 26 5.12 -12.25 -6.42
N TYR A 27 5.78 -11.08 -6.55
CA TYR A 27 5.67 -10.20 -7.70
C TYR A 27 6.91 -9.36 -7.88
N GLU A 28 7.18 -8.97 -9.13
CA GLU A 28 8.24 -8.03 -9.49
C GLU A 28 7.80 -6.57 -9.29
N PRO A 29 8.40 -5.80 -8.35
CA PRO A 29 7.97 -4.43 -8.04
C PRO A 29 8.03 -3.49 -9.24
N ALA A 30 9.10 -3.56 -10.03
CA ALA A 30 9.30 -2.70 -11.19
C ALA A 30 8.21 -2.92 -12.24
N SER A 31 7.95 -4.18 -12.56
CA SER A 31 6.94 -4.59 -13.54
C SER A 31 5.55 -4.17 -13.10
N ARG A 32 5.23 -4.35 -11.81
CA ARG A 32 3.94 -3.93 -11.24
C ARG A 32 3.78 -2.42 -11.29
N ALA A 33 4.79 -1.64 -10.88
CA ALA A 33 4.73 -0.19 -10.90
C ALA A 33 4.58 0.35 -12.33
N LYS A 34 5.33 -0.21 -13.29
CA LYS A 34 5.22 0.14 -14.71
C LYS A 34 3.82 -0.13 -15.26
N TYR A 35 3.26 -1.30 -14.98
CA TYR A 35 1.93 -1.68 -15.44
C TYR A 35 0.85 -0.73 -14.90
N ILE A 36 0.84 -0.48 -13.59
CA ILE A 36 -0.14 0.41 -12.98
C ILE A 36 -0.03 1.83 -13.57
N ARG A 37 1.18 2.37 -13.75
CA ARG A 37 1.36 3.69 -14.38
C ARG A 37 0.85 3.78 -15.81
N ALA A 38 1.02 2.73 -16.59
CA ALA A 38 0.49 2.67 -17.95
C ALA A 38 -1.04 2.75 -17.91
N MET A 39 -1.69 1.91 -17.09
CA MET A 39 -3.14 1.91 -16.96
C MET A 39 -3.71 3.23 -16.42
N LEU A 40 -3.04 3.88 -15.45
CA LEU A 40 -3.45 5.21 -14.98
C LEU A 40 -3.49 6.24 -16.12
N ARG A 41 -2.46 6.23 -16.97
CA ARG A 41 -2.33 7.14 -18.12
C ARG A 41 -3.38 6.83 -19.19
N ASP A 42 -3.55 5.56 -19.52
CA ASP A 42 -4.42 5.12 -20.59
C ASP A 42 -5.89 5.39 -20.24
N ILE A 43 -6.30 5.07 -19.00
CA ILE A 43 -7.66 5.35 -18.51
C ILE A 43 -7.91 6.86 -18.48
N ALA A 44 -6.97 7.66 -17.97
CA ALA A 44 -7.10 9.12 -18.01
C ALA A 44 -7.21 9.66 -19.44
N SER A 45 -6.46 9.09 -20.39
CA SER A 45 -6.56 9.47 -21.80
C SER A 45 -7.92 9.12 -22.41
N TRP A 46 -8.48 7.95 -22.11
CA TRP A 46 -9.81 7.55 -22.58
C TRP A 46 -10.91 8.45 -22.02
N MET A 47 -10.83 8.77 -20.72
CA MET A 47 -11.75 9.71 -20.08
C MET A 47 -11.65 11.12 -20.71
N ALA A 48 -10.44 11.59 -21.02
CA ALA A 48 -10.23 12.90 -21.66
C ALA A 48 -10.76 12.95 -23.10
N LYS A 49 -10.78 11.81 -23.81
CA LYS A 49 -11.37 11.68 -25.14
C LYS A 49 -12.91 11.64 -25.12
N GLY A 50 -13.51 11.48 -23.94
CA GLY A 50 -14.96 11.33 -23.79
C GLY A 50 -15.47 9.92 -24.09
N ASP A 51 -14.60 8.90 -24.01
CA ASP A 51 -15.04 7.50 -24.07
C ASP A 51 -16.00 7.21 -22.91
N SER A 52 -17.04 6.40 -23.15
CA SER A 52 -18.01 6.05 -22.11
C SER A 52 -17.43 5.10 -21.06
N ASP A 53 -18.04 5.06 -19.88
CA ASP A 53 -17.65 4.17 -18.79
C ASP A 53 -17.66 2.70 -19.22
N GLU A 54 -18.63 2.28 -20.05
CA GLU A 54 -18.70 0.91 -20.58
C GLU A 54 -17.49 0.58 -21.45
N ILE A 55 -17.13 1.48 -22.38
CA ILE A 55 -15.98 1.30 -23.28
C ILE A 55 -14.68 1.23 -22.47
N ILE A 56 -14.53 2.10 -21.48
CA ILE A 56 -13.35 2.13 -20.62
C ILE A 56 -13.25 0.84 -19.80
N ARG A 57 -14.36 0.33 -19.27
CA ARG A 57 -14.40 -0.94 -18.52
C ARG A 57 -14.02 -2.14 -19.38
N GLU A 58 -14.51 -2.20 -20.61
CA GLU A 58 -14.17 -3.27 -21.54
C GLU A 58 -12.67 -3.27 -21.85
N ARG A 59 -12.10 -2.08 -22.16
CA ARG A 59 -10.65 -1.94 -22.44
C ARG A 59 -9.77 -2.22 -21.22
N ALA A 60 -10.26 -1.94 -20.02
CA ALA A 60 -9.53 -2.10 -18.76
C ALA A 60 -9.88 -3.39 -18.01
N LYS A 61 -10.54 -4.37 -18.64
CA LYS A 61 -11.07 -5.57 -17.97
C LYS A 61 -10.04 -6.27 -17.08
N ASP A 62 -8.87 -6.61 -17.62
CA ASP A 62 -7.81 -7.31 -16.89
C ASP A 62 -7.30 -6.47 -15.70
N PHE A 63 -7.25 -5.15 -15.87
CA PHE A 63 -6.87 -4.23 -14.79
C PHE A 63 -7.94 -4.15 -13.71
N ILE A 64 -9.23 -4.20 -14.07
CA ILE A 64 -10.34 -4.20 -13.13
C ILE A 64 -10.36 -5.49 -12.32
N GLU A 65 -10.08 -6.63 -12.95
CA GLU A 65 -10.01 -7.92 -12.26
C GLU A 65 -8.92 -7.93 -11.19
N GLN A 66 -7.75 -7.33 -11.48
CA GLN A 66 -6.62 -7.28 -10.55
C GLN A 66 -6.70 -6.13 -9.53
N TYR A 67 -7.24 -4.97 -9.94
CA TYR A 67 -7.21 -3.73 -9.17
C TYR A 67 -8.57 -3.00 -9.19
N PRO A 68 -9.67 -3.64 -8.75
CA PRO A 68 -11.02 -3.09 -8.89
C PRO A 68 -11.21 -1.76 -8.14
N GLU A 69 -10.63 -1.66 -6.94
CA GLU A 69 -10.71 -0.42 -6.14
C GLU A 69 -9.90 0.72 -6.73
N LEU A 70 -8.78 0.40 -7.38
CA LEU A 70 -7.97 1.39 -8.07
C LEU A 70 -8.74 1.96 -9.26
N PHE A 71 -9.37 1.09 -10.06
CA PHE A 71 -10.22 1.50 -11.17
C PHE A 71 -11.36 2.44 -10.70
N LYS A 72 -12.08 2.05 -9.63
CA LYS A 72 -13.15 2.88 -9.06
C LYS A 72 -12.67 4.28 -8.70
N LYS A 73 -11.48 4.40 -8.10
CA LYS A 73 -10.89 5.70 -7.73
C LYS A 73 -10.59 6.57 -8.95
N ILE A 74 -10.06 5.97 -10.02
CA ILE A 74 -9.72 6.68 -11.25
C ILE A 74 -10.98 7.22 -11.94
N ILE A 75 -11.98 6.37 -12.17
CA ILE A 75 -13.25 6.77 -12.81
C ILE A 75 -13.96 7.84 -12.00
N ALA A 76 -13.98 7.71 -10.67
CA ALA A 76 -14.58 8.70 -9.78
C ALA A 76 -13.73 9.98 -9.60
N ARG A 77 -12.61 10.13 -10.30
CA ARG A 77 -11.68 11.26 -10.22
C ARG A 77 -11.27 11.59 -8.78
N GLN A 78 -11.13 10.56 -7.94
CA GLN A 78 -10.67 10.72 -6.57
C GLN A 78 -9.19 11.07 -6.53
N ASP A 79 -8.74 11.58 -5.39
CA ASP A 79 -7.33 11.85 -5.15
C ASP A 79 -6.50 10.57 -5.31
N LEU A 80 -5.51 10.63 -6.22
CA LEU A 80 -4.59 9.53 -6.52
C LEU A 80 -3.25 9.66 -5.79
N SER A 81 -3.06 10.70 -4.95
CA SER A 81 -1.83 10.90 -4.17
C SER A 81 -1.40 9.66 -3.37
N PRO A 82 -2.32 8.90 -2.72
CA PRO A 82 -1.94 7.65 -2.03
C PRO A 82 -1.36 6.60 -2.97
N ILE A 83 -1.89 6.49 -4.20
CA ILE A 83 -1.44 5.53 -5.21
C ILE A 83 -0.06 5.93 -5.74
N GLN A 84 0.16 7.22 -5.99
CA GLN A 84 1.47 7.73 -6.39
C GLN A 84 2.54 7.41 -5.35
N GLN A 85 2.20 7.52 -4.06
CA GLN A 85 3.13 7.16 -3.00
C GLN A 85 3.43 5.66 -2.94
N MET A 86 2.40 4.81 -3.12
CA MET A 86 2.59 3.37 -3.25
C MET A 86 3.52 3.02 -4.44
N LEU A 87 3.31 3.66 -5.60
CA LEU A 87 4.17 3.45 -6.77
C LEU A 87 5.62 3.89 -6.52
N SER A 88 5.83 4.97 -5.77
CA SER A 88 7.18 5.39 -5.35
C SER A 88 7.85 4.35 -4.43
N MET A 89 7.08 3.71 -3.53
CA MET A 89 7.61 2.62 -2.71
C MET A 89 8.00 1.40 -3.54
N LEU A 90 7.20 1.05 -4.54
CA LEU A 90 7.55 -0.02 -5.49
C LEU A 90 8.83 0.28 -6.27
N ASP A 91 9.06 1.53 -6.67
CA ASP A 91 10.32 1.92 -7.33
C ASP A 91 11.52 1.76 -6.39
N LYS A 92 11.38 2.21 -5.14
CA LYS A 92 12.45 2.07 -4.13
C LYS A 92 12.75 0.59 -3.84
N MET A 93 11.73 -0.25 -3.83
CA MET A 93 11.89 -1.70 -3.71
C MET A 93 12.60 -2.30 -4.94
N ALA A 94 12.20 -1.89 -6.14
CA ALA A 94 12.86 -2.33 -7.39
C ALA A 94 14.34 -1.93 -7.47
N GLN A 95 14.70 -0.78 -6.87
CA GLN A 95 16.07 -0.29 -6.78
C GLN A 95 16.87 -0.97 -5.64
N GLY A 96 16.26 -1.86 -4.85
CA GLY A 96 16.86 -2.45 -3.66
C GLY A 96 17.12 -1.44 -2.53
N SER A 97 16.53 -0.24 -2.61
CA SER A 97 16.72 0.83 -1.62
C SER A 97 15.92 0.59 -0.34
N ILE A 98 14.79 -0.11 -0.44
CA ILE A 98 13.97 -0.52 0.71
C ILE A 98 13.49 -1.96 0.55
N SER A 99 13.35 -2.67 1.67
CA SER A 99 12.69 -3.97 1.72
C SER A 99 11.16 -3.84 1.67
N GLN A 100 10.46 -4.94 1.37
CA GLN A 100 8.99 -4.99 1.49
C GLN A 100 8.52 -4.63 2.90
N HIS A 101 9.23 -5.13 3.92
CA HIS A 101 8.91 -4.88 5.30
C HIS A 101 9.02 -3.38 5.63
N GLN A 102 10.10 -2.72 5.19
CA GLN A 102 10.27 -1.28 5.34
C GLN A 102 9.18 -0.48 4.64
N ALA A 103 8.79 -0.90 3.43
CA ALA A 103 7.65 -0.31 2.72
C ALA A 103 6.34 -0.48 3.52
N SER A 104 6.09 -1.66 4.09
CA SER A 104 4.92 -1.94 4.92
C SER A 104 4.88 -1.07 6.19
N ILE A 105 6.02 -0.89 6.87
CA ILE A 105 6.14 0.00 8.03
C ILE A 105 5.83 1.44 7.63
N ALA A 106 6.38 1.92 6.51
CA ALA A 106 6.16 3.28 6.05
C ALA A 106 4.67 3.54 5.76
N VAL A 107 3.99 2.61 5.11
CA VAL A 107 2.53 2.68 4.89
C VAL A 107 1.77 2.66 6.22
N GLY A 108 2.09 1.71 7.10
CA GLY A 108 1.45 1.56 8.40
C GLY A 108 1.53 2.84 9.24
N LYS A 109 2.73 3.43 9.32
CA LYS A 109 2.96 4.70 10.03
C LYS A 109 2.10 5.82 9.46
N LYS A 110 2.03 5.94 8.12
CA LYS A 110 1.19 6.96 7.48
C LYS A 110 -0.30 6.79 7.81
N LEU A 111 -0.79 5.55 7.85
CA LEU A 111 -2.19 5.28 8.22
C LEU A 111 -2.47 5.65 9.68
N VAL A 112 -1.55 5.35 10.61
CA VAL A 112 -1.65 5.78 12.01
C VAL A 112 -1.70 7.30 12.10
N ASP A 113 -0.77 7.99 11.43
CA ASP A 113 -0.69 9.45 11.44
C ASP A 113 -1.96 10.10 10.87
N GLN A 114 -2.58 9.49 9.86
CA GLN A 114 -3.75 10.03 9.18
C GLN A 114 -5.08 9.75 9.91
N TYR A 115 -5.23 8.58 10.55
CA TYR A 115 -6.54 8.14 11.07
C TYR A 115 -6.57 7.93 12.58
N VAL A 116 -5.44 7.57 13.20
CA VAL A 116 -5.36 7.26 14.63
C VAL A 116 -4.95 8.48 15.43
N THR A 117 -3.84 9.12 15.08
CA THR A 117 -3.29 10.27 15.83
C THR A 117 -4.28 11.44 15.96
N PRO A 118 -5.01 11.87 14.90
CA PRO A 118 -5.99 12.94 15.03
C PRO A 118 -7.14 12.59 15.99
N SER A 119 -7.57 11.32 16.00
CA SER A 119 -8.63 10.81 16.87
C SER A 119 -8.20 10.77 18.35
N LEU A 120 -6.91 10.50 18.61
CA LEU A 120 -6.33 10.53 19.95
C LEU A 120 -6.20 11.97 20.49
N ASN A 121 -5.79 12.90 19.64
CA ASN A 121 -5.66 14.32 20.02
C ASN A 121 -7.03 15.02 20.16
N GLY A 122 -8.02 14.64 19.34
CA GLY A 122 -9.39 15.12 19.46
C GLY A 122 -10.07 14.69 20.77
N ASN A 123 -9.78 13.47 21.25
CA ASN A 123 -10.28 12.98 22.54
C ASN A 123 -9.55 13.57 23.77
N ALA A 124 -8.33 14.07 23.60
CA ALA A 124 -7.60 14.74 24.68
C ALA A 124 -8.13 16.17 24.93
N ALA A 125 -8.59 16.87 23.88
CA ALA A 125 -9.12 18.22 24.00
C ALA A 125 -10.50 18.30 24.68
N HIS A 126 -11.27 17.20 24.72
CA HIS A 126 -12.62 17.17 25.29
C HIS A 126 -12.66 16.80 26.79
N LYS A 127 -11.50 16.54 27.43
CA LYS A 127 -11.39 16.18 28.86
C LYS A 127 -10.86 17.32 29.75
N SER A 128 -10.76 18.52 29.20
CA SER A 128 -10.27 19.71 29.89
C SER A 128 -11.27 20.86 29.76
N GLU A 129 -12.49 20.66 30.25
CA GLU A 129 -13.34 21.76 30.70
C GLU A 129 -13.75 21.46 32.16
N PRO A 130 -13.58 22.43 33.08
CA PRO A 130 -13.86 22.28 34.51
C PRO A 130 -15.36 22.20 34.86
#